data_AF-A0A7S1N286-F1
#
_entry.id   AF-A0A7S1N286-F1
#
_cell.length_a   1.000
_cell.length_b   1.000
_cell.length_c   1.000
_cell.angle_alpha   90.00
_cell.angle_beta   90.00
_cell.angle_gamma   90.00
#
_symmetry.space_group_name_H-M   'P 1'
#
loop_
_entity.id
_entity.type
_entity.pdbx_description
1 polymer ?
#
loop_
_entity_poly.entity_id
_entity_poly.type
_entity_poly.pdbx_seq_one_letter_code
_entity_poly.pdbx_strand_id
1 'polypeptide(L)'
;DLLRASLFEPGAWVPPDVLRSVGSVPMRMTALQKREHVLERLLKANARQDDSLLLGTSQGLLLNELRCSPDATLEPFLEVVRAVRDLTHSSVYSSNASFILYMLGLAIDVETFVVHAIRQAEAGAWDSPRSLERLHVHRQSLHAYLHGTIAPTLERWRGEAEGLNDMPTASVVHSYLALLWTNAQPADFSPATVTALLGSVAFVRARHGFGLGLLRSQLLEQEGEDELTPEARLVRLLQVQWIATGKVR
;
A
#
# COMPACT_ATOMS: atom_id res chain seq x y z
N ASP A 1 1.64 4.67 2.63
CA ASP A 1 2.07 4.18 3.95
C ASP A 1 1.15 4.49 5.13
N LEU A 2 0.52 5.67 5.23
CA LEU A 2 -0.38 5.99 6.37
C LEU A 2 -1.57 5.02 6.52
N LEU A 3 -2.19 4.62 5.41
CA LEU A 3 -3.32 3.68 5.43
C LEU A 3 -2.88 2.27 5.86
N ARG A 4 -1.75 1.78 5.32
CA ARG A 4 -1.12 0.52 5.76
C ARG A 4 -0.74 0.53 7.23
N ALA A 5 -0.05 1.57 7.70
CA ALA A 5 0.27 1.74 9.12
C ALA A 5 -1.01 1.71 9.97
N SER A 6 -2.07 2.41 9.53
CA SER A 6 -3.34 2.45 10.25
C SER A 6 -4.15 1.15 10.25
N LEU A 7 -3.87 0.24 9.31
CA LEU A 7 -4.53 -1.06 9.19
C LEU A 7 -3.71 -2.19 9.84
N PHE A 8 -2.38 -2.14 9.77
CA PHE A 8 -1.49 -3.26 10.13
C PHE A 8 -0.56 -3.01 11.33
N GLU A 9 -0.27 -1.76 11.72
CA GLU A 9 0.66 -1.45 12.81
C GLU A 9 0.06 -0.50 13.88
N PRO A 10 -0.19 -0.96 15.11
CA PRO A 10 -0.68 -0.11 16.20
C PRO A 10 0.43 0.71 16.92
N GLY A 11 1.58 0.96 16.29
CA GLY A 11 2.75 1.61 16.91
C GLY A 11 3.04 3.01 16.41
N ALA A 12 2.90 4.01 17.30
CA ALA A 12 3.38 5.40 17.21
C ALA A 12 3.36 6.06 15.82
N TRP A 13 2.18 6.58 15.43
CA TRP A 13 2.13 7.62 14.41
C TRP A 13 3.02 8.80 14.83
N VAL A 14 4.03 9.09 14.02
CA VAL A 14 4.96 10.20 14.20
C VAL A 14 4.42 11.40 13.39
N PRO A 15 4.22 12.58 14.02
CA PRO A 15 3.71 13.77 13.32
C PRO A 15 4.60 14.15 12.12
N PRO A 16 4.04 14.76 11.06
CA PRO A 16 4.81 15.22 9.90
C PRO A 16 5.94 16.19 10.26
N ASP A 17 5.83 16.89 11.39
CA ASP A 17 6.85 17.81 11.91
C ASP A 17 8.14 17.08 12.37
N VAL A 18 8.07 15.78 12.60
CA VAL A 18 9.20 14.92 13.03
C VAL A 18 9.70 14.04 11.87
N LEU A 19 8.95 13.93 10.77
CA LEU A 19 9.40 13.37 9.49
C LEU A 19 10.33 14.36 8.79
N ARG A 20 11.56 14.53 9.31
CA ARG A 20 12.61 15.20 8.54
C ARG A 20 12.80 14.44 7.23
N SER A 21 12.80 15.19 6.12
CA SER A 21 13.27 14.72 4.82
C SER A 21 14.60 13.98 5.00
N VAL A 22 14.59 12.66 4.82
CA VAL A 22 15.81 11.86 4.76
C VAL A 22 16.47 12.20 3.43
N GLY A 23 17.33 13.22 3.45
CA GLY A 23 18.01 13.73 2.25
C GLY A 23 19.01 12.75 1.63
N SER A 24 19.34 11.65 2.30
CA SER A 24 20.06 10.52 1.70
C SER A 24 19.95 9.26 2.57
N VAL A 25 19.81 8.10 1.91
CA VAL A 25 20.03 6.80 2.54
C VAL A 25 21.54 6.54 2.55
N PRO A 26 22.15 6.20 3.69
CA PRO A 26 23.58 5.98 3.75
C PRO A 26 23.98 4.78 2.90
N MET A 27 24.75 5.03 1.84
CA MET A 27 25.48 3.99 1.13
C MET A 27 26.34 3.23 2.16
N ARG A 28 26.25 1.89 2.18
CA ARG A 28 27.17 1.05 2.96
C ARG A 28 28.55 1.10 2.32
N MET A 29 29.29 2.16 2.60
CA MET A 29 30.69 2.31 2.24
C MET A 29 31.57 1.83 3.39
N THR A 30 32.62 1.08 3.05
CA THR A 30 33.72 0.83 3.98
C THR A 30 34.45 2.13 4.32
N ALA A 31 35.18 2.17 5.44
CA ALA A 31 35.87 3.38 5.89
C ALA A 31 36.87 3.93 4.85
N LEU A 32 37.44 3.05 4.03
CA LEU A 32 38.38 3.39 2.96
C LEU A 32 37.66 4.05 1.78
N GLN A 33 36.55 3.46 1.33
CA GLN A 33 35.71 4.01 0.25
C GLN A 33 35.10 5.38 0.61
N LYS A 34 34.73 5.61 1.88
CA LYS A 34 34.29 6.93 2.34
C LYS A 34 35.38 7.99 2.17
N ARG A 35 36.64 7.63 2.47
CA ARG A 35 37.76 8.55 2.40
C ARG A 35 38.10 8.90 0.94
N GLU A 36 38.10 7.92 0.06
CA GLU A 36 38.33 8.11 -1.38
C GLU A 36 37.23 8.94 -2.03
N HIS A 37 35.96 8.68 -1.72
CA HIS A 37 34.83 9.40 -2.29
C HIS A 37 34.80 10.89 -1.86
N VAL A 38 35.18 11.18 -0.61
CA VAL A 38 35.34 12.57 -0.14
C VAL A 38 36.51 13.26 -0.87
N LEU A 39 37.61 12.53 -1.10
CA LEU A 39 38.79 13.07 -1.77
C LEU A 39 38.52 13.35 -3.25
N GLU A 40 37.81 12.45 -3.94
CA GLU A 40 37.35 12.67 -5.32
C GLU A 40 36.41 13.87 -5.44
N ARG A 41 35.49 14.05 -4.50
CA ARG A 41 34.57 15.21 -4.48
C ARG A 41 35.30 16.53 -4.26
N LEU A 42 36.33 16.55 -3.42
CA LEU A 42 37.15 17.73 -3.20
C LEU A 42 37.98 18.11 -4.43
N LEU A 43 38.39 17.11 -5.23
CA LEU A 43 39.16 17.34 -6.46
C LEU A 43 38.29 17.79 -7.65
N LYS A 44 37.01 17.40 -7.70
CA LYS A 44 36.09 17.71 -8.79
C LYS A 44 35.19 18.92 -8.48
N ALA A 45 35.78 20.09 -8.24
CA ALA A 45 35.04 21.32 -7.89
C ALA A 45 34.07 21.85 -8.99
N ASN A 46 34.05 21.27 -10.19
CA ASN A 46 33.19 21.71 -11.32
C ASN A 46 32.12 20.71 -11.77
N ALA A 47 32.00 19.53 -11.16
CA ALA A 47 31.00 18.55 -11.57
C ALA A 47 29.75 18.67 -10.69
N ARG A 48 28.78 19.48 -11.12
CA ARG A 48 27.36 19.21 -10.81
C ARG A 48 26.96 17.97 -11.61
N GLN A 49 27.48 16.80 -11.24
CA GLN A 49 26.93 15.56 -11.78
C GLN A 49 25.58 15.36 -11.13
N ASP A 50 24.56 15.33 -11.98
CA ASP A 50 23.18 15.09 -11.59
C ASP A 50 23.09 13.63 -11.14
N ASP A 51 23.35 13.40 -9.86
CA ASP A 51 23.36 12.06 -9.24
C ASP A 51 22.02 11.34 -9.44
N SER A 52 20.96 12.05 -9.88
CA SER A 52 19.64 11.56 -10.31
C SER A 52 19.69 10.51 -11.44
N LEU A 53 20.83 10.35 -12.13
CA LEU A 53 21.03 9.35 -13.19
C LEU A 53 21.80 8.10 -12.75
N LEU A 54 22.29 8.04 -11.51
CA LEU A 54 23.00 6.87 -10.98
C LEU A 54 22.00 5.77 -10.60
N LEU A 55 22.27 4.50 -10.91
CA LEU A 55 21.41 3.34 -10.60
C LEU A 55 21.04 3.19 -9.09
N GLY A 56 21.71 3.92 -8.19
CA GLY A 56 21.37 4.02 -6.78
C GLY A 56 21.19 5.48 -6.33
N THR A 57 20.13 6.14 -6.80
CA THR A 57 19.73 7.47 -6.29
C THR A 57 19.06 7.35 -4.93
N SER A 58 19.00 8.48 -4.20
CA SER A 58 18.15 8.62 -3.01
C SER A 58 16.66 8.39 -3.28
N GLN A 59 16.24 8.41 -4.55
CA GLN A 59 14.87 8.15 -5.01
C GLN A 59 14.62 6.69 -5.42
N GLY A 60 15.64 5.83 -5.37
CA GLY A 60 15.55 4.38 -5.62
C GLY A 60 15.72 3.98 -7.09
N LEU A 61 16.23 2.75 -7.30
CA LEU A 61 16.53 2.19 -8.63
C LEU A 61 15.29 2.16 -9.54
N LEU A 62 14.12 1.82 -8.99
CA LEU A 62 12.87 1.74 -9.75
C LEU A 62 12.47 3.10 -10.37
N LEU A 63 12.65 4.22 -9.67
CA LEU A 63 12.24 5.51 -10.21
C LEU A 63 13.10 5.94 -11.41
N ASN A 64 14.40 5.62 -11.36
CA ASN A 64 15.30 5.89 -12.47
C ASN A 64 14.95 5.04 -13.70
N GLU A 65 14.63 3.76 -13.47
CA GLU A 65 14.17 2.87 -14.54
C GLU A 65 12.83 3.35 -15.13
N LEU A 66 11.91 3.85 -14.31
CA LEU A 66 10.65 4.46 -14.81
C LEU A 66 10.88 5.73 -15.64
N ARG A 67 11.92 6.52 -15.32
CA ARG A 67 12.29 7.71 -16.09
C ARG A 67 12.91 7.34 -17.44
N CYS A 68 13.85 6.39 -17.44
CA CYS A 68 14.67 6.05 -18.59
C CYS A 68 14.03 4.99 -19.51
N SER A 69 13.34 4.00 -18.94
CA SER A 69 12.80 2.84 -19.65
C SER A 69 11.57 2.24 -18.93
N PRO A 70 10.42 2.95 -18.94
CA PRO A 70 9.22 2.49 -18.25
C PRO A 70 8.70 1.17 -18.83
N ASP A 71 8.79 0.99 -20.15
CA ASP A 71 8.28 -0.20 -20.83
C ASP A 71 9.07 -1.46 -20.46
N ALA A 72 10.41 -1.38 -20.47
CA ALA A 72 11.25 -2.54 -20.14
C ALA A 72 11.05 -3.03 -18.70
N THR A 73 10.58 -2.14 -17.82
CA THR A 73 10.38 -2.44 -16.40
C THR A 73 8.96 -2.90 -16.11
N LEU A 74 7.96 -2.19 -16.62
CA LEU A 74 6.55 -2.42 -16.27
C LEU A 74 5.87 -3.48 -17.15
N GLU A 75 6.30 -3.65 -18.40
CA GLU A 75 5.65 -4.60 -19.31
C GLU A 75 5.82 -6.07 -18.86
N PRO A 76 7.03 -6.54 -18.46
CA PRO A 76 7.18 -7.88 -17.90
C PRO A 76 6.37 -8.06 -16.61
N PHE A 77 6.29 -7.03 -15.77
CA PHE A 77 5.50 -7.08 -14.55
C PHE A 77 4.00 -7.23 -14.86
N LEU A 78 3.49 -6.47 -15.84
CA LEU A 78 2.12 -6.58 -16.31
C LEU A 78 1.81 -7.97 -16.89
N GLU A 79 2.76 -8.62 -17.56
CA GLU A 79 2.59 -10.00 -18.02
C GLU A 79 2.43 -10.98 -16.87
N VAL A 80 3.28 -10.89 -15.83
CA VAL A 80 3.16 -11.72 -14.62
C VAL A 80 1.82 -11.49 -13.95
N VAL A 81 1.43 -10.23 -13.80
CA VAL A 81 0.15 -9.80 -13.20
C VAL A 81 -1.05 -10.32 -14.00
N ARG A 82 -0.99 -10.32 -15.34
CA ARG A 82 -2.02 -10.90 -16.20
C ARG A 82 -2.13 -12.42 -16.03
N ALA A 83 -1.02 -13.12 -15.82
CA ALA A 83 -1.04 -14.56 -15.57
C ALA A 83 -1.73 -14.91 -14.24
N VAL A 84 -1.69 -14.03 -13.24
CA VAL A 84 -2.44 -14.20 -11.97
C VAL A 84 -3.95 -14.27 -12.20
N ARG A 85 -4.47 -13.69 -13.30
CA ARG A 85 -5.91 -13.72 -13.61
C ARG A 85 -6.47 -15.13 -13.62
N ASP A 86 -5.72 -16.11 -14.10
CA ASP A 86 -6.18 -17.49 -14.18
C ASP A 86 -6.32 -18.16 -12.80
N LEU A 87 -5.58 -17.65 -11.80
CA LEU A 87 -5.65 -18.13 -10.42
C LEU A 87 -6.80 -17.50 -9.63
N THR A 88 -7.44 -16.46 -10.15
CA THR A 88 -8.47 -15.71 -9.42
C THR A 88 -9.69 -16.54 -9.07
N HIS A 89 -10.02 -17.60 -9.80
CA HIS A 89 -11.15 -18.48 -9.47
C HIS A 89 -10.96 -19.30 -8.20
N SER A 90 -9.76 -19.31 -7.62
CA SER A 90 -9.48 -20.03 -6.37
C SER A 90 -10.22 -19.41 -5.16
N SER A 91 -10.47 -20.23 -4.14
CA SER A 91 -11.07 -19.79 -2.87
C SER A 91 -10.01 -19.11 -1.98
N VAL A 92 -10.46 -18.30 -1.03
CA VAL A 92 -9.61 -17.64 -0.03
C VAL A 92 -8.81 -18.62 0.84
N TYR A 93 -9.29 -19.86 0.97
CA TYR A 93 -8.61 -20.92 1.74
C TYR A 93 -7.62 -21.76 0.91
N SER A 94 -7.47 -21.45 -0.37
CA SER A 94 -6.53 -22.15 -1.24
C SER A 94 -5.09 -21.71 -0.98
N SER A 95 -4.13 -22.58 -1.32
CA SER A 95 -2.71 -22.23 -1.30
C SER A 95 -2.38 -21.02 -2.21
N ASN A 96 -3.17 -20.82 -3.26
CA ASN A 96 -3.01 -19.74 -4.24
C ASN A 96 -3.38 -18.36 -3.66
N ALA A 97 -4.16 -18.31 -2.58
CA ALA A 97 -4.62 -17.03 -2.01
C ALA A 97 -3.44 -16.16 -1.53
N SER A 98 -2.45 -16.78 -0.88
CA SER A 98 -1.24 -16.10 -0.42
C SER A 98 -0.46 -15.43 -1.56
N PHE A 99 -0.34 -16.12 -2.69
CA PHE A 99 0.34 -15.60 -3.88
C PHE A 99 -0.43 -14.44 -4.52
N ILE A 100 -1.76 -14.55 -4.62
CA ILE A 100 -2.60 -13.47 -5.14
C ILE A 100 -2.50 -12.22 -4.26
N LEU A 101 -2.53 -12.37 -2.93
CA LEU A 101 -2.36 -11.25 -1.99
C LEU A 101 -0.98 -10.61 -2.07
N TYR A 102 0.07 -11.41 -2.27
CA TYR A 102 1.42 -10.91 -2.51
C TYR A 102 1.49 -10.09 -3.81
N MET A 103 0.96 -10.63 -4.91
CA MET A 103 0.94 -9.95 -6.21
C MET A 103 0.11 -8.67 -6.18
N LEU A 104 -1.01 -8.66 -5.47
CA LEU A 104 -1.81 -7.47 -5.17
C LEU A 104 -0.98 -6.42 -4.43
N GLY A 105 -0.32 -6.79 -3.33
CA GLY A 105 0.52 -5.88 -2.55
C GLY A 105 1.62 -5.24 -3.41
N LEU A 106 2.31 -6.07 -4.20
CA LEU A 106 3.35 -5.63 -5.12
C LEU A 106 2.79 -4.69 -6.21
N ALA A 107 1.62 -5.00 -6.78
CA ALA A 107 0.99 -4.15 -7.79
C ALA A 107 0.60 -2.77 -7.22
N ILE A 108 0.11 -2.72 -5.98
CA ILE A 108 -0.17 -1.44 -5.29
C ILE A 108 1.12 -0.64 -5.08
N ASP A 109 2.21 -1.30 -4.69
CA ASP A 109 3.50 -0.63 -4.48
C ASP A 109 4.04 -0.07 -5.80
N VAL A 110 4.05 -0.88 -6.86
CA VAL A 110 4.48 -0.45 -8.19
C VAL A 110 3.61 0.70 -8.70
N GLU A 111 2.29 0.62 -8.55
CA GLU A 111 1.39 1.73 -8.93
C GLU A 111 1.69 3.00 -8.15
N THR A 112 2.06 2.90 -6.86
CA THR A 112 2.47 4.05 -6.04
C THR A 112 3.69 4.74 -6.65
N PHE A 113 4.71 3.97 -7.06
CA PHE A 113 5.89 4.51 -7.74
C PHE A 113 5.55 5.14 -9.09
N VAL A 114 4.65 4.53 -9.87
CA VAL A 114 4.21 5.09 -11.16
C VAL A 114 3.44 6.39 -10.97
N VAL A 115 2.54 6.48 -9.98
CA VAL A 115 1.83 7.72 -9.64
C VAL A 115 2.81 8.81 -9.20
N HIS A 116 3.82 8.45 -8.40
CA HIS A 116 4.86 9.39 -7.99
C HIS A 116 5.71 9.88 -9.17
N ALA A 117 6.10 8.97 -10.06
CA ALA A 117 6.81 9.28 -11.31
C ALA A 117 6.04 10.26 -12.20
N ILE A 118 4.74 10.01 -12.41
CA ILE A 118 3.85 10.91 -13.17
C ILE A 118 3.85 12.31 -12.54
N ARG A 119 3.66 12.41 -11.22
CA ARG A 119 3.65 13.71 -10.52
C ARG A 119 4.97 14.47 -10.68
N GLN A 120 6.11 13.78 -10.63
CA GLN A 120 7.41 14.42 -10.84
C GLN A 120 7.58 14.90 -12.29
N ALA A 121 7.19 14.08 -13.26
CA ALA A 121 7.25 14.42 -14.67
C ALA A 121 6.34 15.62 -15.01
N GLU A 122 5.11 15.65 -14.48
CA GLU A 122 4.18 16.78 -14.62
C GLU A 122 4.70 18.07 -13.96
N ALA A 123 5.43 17.95 -12.85
CA ALA A 123 6.10 19.07 -12.19
C ALA A 123 7.33 19.59 -12.97
N GLY A 124 7.62 19.03 -14.15
CA GLY A 124 8.71 19.46 -15.03
C GLY A 124 10.08 18.95 -14.62
N ALA A 125 10.16 17.93 -13.75
CA ALA A 125 11.44 17.36 -13.34
C ALA A 125 12.10 16.52 -14.45
N TRP A 126 11.33 16.07 -15.45
CA TRP A 126 11.77 15.12 -16.48
C TRP A 126 11.61 15.71 -17.89
N ASP A 127 12.65 15.57 -18.72
CA ASP A 127 12.71 16.22 -20.04
C ASP A 127 11.92 15.50 -21.16
N SER A 128 11.41 14.28 -20.90
CA SER A 128 10.81 13.40 -21.92
C SER A 128 9.28 13.31 -21.81
N PRO A 129 8.51 13.96 -22.71
CA PRO A 129 7.05 13.87 -22.71
C PRO A 129 6.53 12.49 -23.13
N ARG A 130 7.31 11.73 -23.91
CA ARG A 130 6.95 10.35 -24.30
C ARG A 130 6.96 9.39 -23.10
N SER A 131 7.88 9.60 -22.16
CA SER A 131 7.93 8.78 -20.94
C SER A 131 6.68 9.00 -20.08
N LEU A 132 6.17 10.23 -20.01
CA LEU A 132 4.94 10.57 -19.28
C LEU A 132 3.71 9.87 -19.86
N GLU A 133 3.52 9.91 -21.18
CA GLU A 133 2.39 9.23 -21.84
C GLU A 133 2.41 7.72 -21.57
N ARG A 134 3.60 7.09 -21.66
CA ARG A 134 3.75 5.65 -21.37
C ARG A 134 3.45 5.33 -19.91
N LEU A 135 3.87 6.17 -18.96
CA LEU A 135 3.54 6.00 -17.55
C LEU A 135 2.03 6.05 -17.30
N HIS A 136 1.29 6.94 -17.96
CA HIS A 136 -0.17 6.96 -17.86
C HIS A 136 -0.82 5.67 -18.38
N VAL A 137 -0.34 5.14 -19.51
CA VAL A 137 -0.83 3.86 -20.07
C VAL A 137 -0.56 2.70 -19.10
N HIS A 138 0.64 2.63 -18.52
CA HIS A 138 0.98 1.60 -17.55
C HIS A 138 0.17 1.74 -16.26
N ARG A 139 -0.02 2.96 -15.77
CA ARG A 139 -0.89 3.23 -14.62
C ARG A 139 -2.33 2.76 -14.89
N GLN A 140 -2.89 3.06 -16.06
CA GLN A 140 -4.23 2.58 -16.42
C GLN A 140 -4.30 1.06 -16.45
N SER A 141 -3.24 0.39 -16.93
CA SER A 141 -3.16 -1.07 -16.96
C SER A 141 -3.11 -1.68 -15.55
N LEU A 142 -2.31 -1.10 -14.65
CA LEU A 142 -2.24 -1.51 -13.24
C LEU A 142 -3.57 -1.28 -12.53
N HIS A 143 -4.17 -0.12 -12.73
CA HIS A 143 -5.47 0.23 -12.17
C HIS A 143 -6.57 -0.73 -12.65
N ALA A 144 -6.60 -1.05 -13.95
CA ALA A 144 -7.53 -2.01 -14.52
C ALA A 144 -7.34 -3.43 -13.97
N TYR A 145 -6.11 -3.84 -13.66
CA TYR A 145 -5.86 -5.10 -12.97
C TYR A 145 -6.38 -5.07 -11.52
N LEU A 146 -6.01 -4.06 -10.74
CA LEU A 146 -6.37 -3.94 -9.33
C LEU A 146 -7.89 -3.85 -9.14
N HIS A 147 -8.56 -2.99 -9.90
CA HIS A 147 -10.01 -2.78 -9.76
C HIS A 147 -10.86 -3.71 -10.62
N GLY A 148 -10.36 -4.16 -11.77
CA GLY A 148 -11.11 -5.02 -12.68
C GLY A 148 -10.94 -6.51 -12.41
N THR A 149 -9.77 -6.94 -11.94
CA THR A 149 -9.47 -8.38 -11.70
C THR A 149 -9.43 -8.69 -10.20
N ILE A 150 -8.71 -7.90 -9.42
CA ILE A 150 -8.53 -8.20 -7.99
C ILE A 150 -9.73 -7.80 -7.13
N ALA A 151 -10.34 -6.63 -7.36
CA ALA A 151 -11.48 -6.21 -6.54
C ALA A 151 -12.65 -7.21 -6.55
N PRO A 152 -13.09 -7.78 -7.70
CA PRO A 152 -14.12 -8.82 -7.71
C PRO A 152 -13.68 -10.11 -7.00
N THR A 153 -12.39 -10.45 -7.10
CA THR A 153 -11.81 -11.62 -6.42
C THR A 153 -11.90 -11.47 -4.90
N LEU A 154 -11.50 -10.30 -4.38
CA LEU A 154 -11.58 -9.98 -2.97
C LEU A 154 -13.03 -9.89 -2.48
N GLU A 155 -13.95 -9.33 -3.26
CA GLU A 155 -15.36 -9.24 -2.88
C GLU A 155 -16.01 -10.63 -2.75
N ARG A 156 -15.67 -11.56 -3.65
CA ARG A 156 -16.09 -12.96 -3.52
C ARG A 156 -15.48 -13.62 -2.29
N TRP A 157 -14.18 -13.43 -2.05
CA TRP A 157 -13.52 -13.95 -0.85
C TRP A 157 -14.09 -13.38 0.45
N ARG A 158 -14.54 -12.11 0.43
CA ARG A 158 -15.26 -11.49 1.54
C ARG A 158 -16.55 -12.25 1.82
N GLY A 159 -17.36 -12.51 0.79
CA GLY A 159 -18.58 -13.32 0.90
C GLY A 159 -18.33 -14.75 1.38
N GLU A 160 -17.27 -15.40 0.88
CA GLU A 160 -16.86 -16.75 1.33
C GLU A 160 -16.48 -16.76 2.83
N ALA A 161 -15.65 -15.81 3.26
CA ALA A 161 -15.18 -15.73 4.64
C ALA A 161 -16.30 -15.35 5.62
N GLU A 162 -17.11 -14.35 5.29
CA GLU A 162 -18.27 -13.95 6.09
C GLU A 162 -19.32 -15.06 6.17
N GLY A 163 -19.59 -15.75 5.06
CA GLY A 163 -20.54 -16.86 5.02
C GLY A 163 -20.14 -18.04 5.90
N LEU A 164 -18.84 -18.25 6.11
CA LEU A 164 -18.31 -19.27 7.02
C LEU A 164 -18.04 -18.75 8.44
N ASN A 165 -18.39 -17.50 8.73
CA ASN A 165 -18.10 -16.81 9.99
C ASN A 165 -16.59 -16.81 10.34
N ASP A 166 -15.70 -16.91 9.35
CA ASP A 166 -14.25 -16.78 9.53
C ASP A 166 -13.88 -15.29 9.59
N MET A 167 -14.13 -14.70 10.75
CA MET A 167 -13.82 -13.30 11.01
C MET A 167 -12.33 -12.91 10.84
N PRO A 168 -11.33 -13.75 11.20
CA PRO A 168 -9.93 -13.44 10.90
C PRO A 168 -9.68 -13.28 9.40
N THR A 169 -10.10 -14.26 8.59
CA THR A 169 -9.91 -14.22 7.14
C THR A 169 -10.70 -13.06 6.52
N ALA A 170 -11.93 -12.80 6.96
CA ALA A 170 -12.71 -11.64 6.52
C ALA A 170 -11.99 -10.32 6.83
N SER A 171 -11.35 -10.20 7.99
CA SER A 171 -10.58 -9.00 8.38
C SER A 171 -9.35 -8.79 7.48
N VAL A 172 -8.68 -9.87 7.08
CA VAL A 172 -7.58 -9.80 6.10
C VAL A 172 -8.11 -9.31 4.76
N VAL A 173 -9.20 -9.91 4.25
CA VAL A 173 -9.80 -9.52 2.97
C VAL A 173 -10.24 -8.05 2.97
N HIS A 174 -10.90 -7.59 4.04
CA HIS A 174 -11.28 -6.18 4.17
C HIS A 174 -10.08 -5.23 4.23
N SER A 175 -8.97 -5.64 4.86
CA SER A 175 -7.74 -4.84 4.84
C SER A 175 -7.24 -4.64 3.41
N TYR A 176 -7.23 -5.70 2.59
CA TYR A 176 -6.83 -5.61 1.18
C TYR A 176 -7.84 -4.85 0.31
N LEU A 177 -9.15 -4.96 0.58
CA LEU A 177 -10.17 -4.13 -0.07
C LEU A 177 -9.96 -2.63 0.21
N ALA A 178 -9.57 -2.28 1.44
CA ALA A 178 -9.23 -0.91 1.78
C ALA A 178 -7.93 -0.45 1.07
N LEU A 179 -6.93 -1.34 0.96
CA LEU A 179 -5.65 -1.02 0.32
C LEU A 179 -5.76 -0.71 -1.17
N LEU A 180 -6.74 -1.26 -1.89
CA LEU A 180 -6.97 -0.95 -3.31
C LEU A 180 -7.11 0.55 -3.57
N TRP A 181 -7.61 1.31 -2.59
CA TRP A 181 -7.87 2.73 -2.72
C TRP A 181 -6.69 3.62 -2.32
N THR A 182 -5.51 3.03 -2.01
CA THR A 182 -4.34 3.79 -1.55
C THR A 182 -3.82 4.78 -2.60
N ASN A 183 -3.93 4.41 -3.89
CA ASN A 183 -3.43 5.20 -5.02
C ASN A 183 -4.54 5.86 -5.85
N ALA A 184 -5.79 5.79 -5.37
CA ALA A 184 -6.94 6.36 -6.04
C ALA A 184 -6.77 7.88 -6.26
N GLN A 185 -7.15 8.34 -7.44
CA GLN A 185 -7.21 9.76 -7.76
C GLN A 185 -8.55 10.35 -7.32
N PRO A 186 -8.66 11.69 -7.22
CA PRO A 186 -9.91 12.35 -6.89
C PRO A 186 -11.09 11.91 -7.77
N ALA A 187 -10.84 11.59 -9.05
CA ALA A 187 -11.86 11.13 -9.99
C ALA A 187 -12.37 9.71 -9.71
N ASP A 188 -11.62 8.89 -8.96
CA ASP A 188 -11.96 7.50 -8.69
C ASP A 188 -12.90 7.38 -7.48
N PHE A 189 -13.08 8.46 -6.71
CA PHE A 189 -13.96 8.49 -5.54
C PHE A 189 -15.41 8.84 -5.92
N SER A 190 -16.28 7.85 -5.81
CA SER A 190 -17.73 8.00 -5.75
C SER A 190 -18.27 7.73 -4.33
N PRO A 191 -19.48 8.20 -3.99
CA PRO A 191 -20.11 7.88 -2.70
C PRO A 191 -20.14 6.38 -2.37
N ALA A 192 -20.35 5.53 -3.38
CA ALA A 192 -20.34 4.08 -3.24
C ALA A 192 -18.95 3.55 -2.87
N THR A 193 -17.90 3.99 -3.58
CA THR A 193 -16.52 3.56 -3.31
C THR A 193 -16.01 4.06 -1.96
N VAL A 194 -16.38 5.28 -1.56
CA VAL A 194 -16.04 5.83 -0.24
C VAL A 194 -16.73 5.03 0.85
N THR A 195 -18.00 4.65 0.66
CA THR A 195 -18.73 3.81 1.60
C THR A 195 -18.08 2.43 1.72
N ALA A 196 -17.69 1.80 0.61
CA ALA A 196 -17.01 0.50 0.61
C ALA A 196 -15.64 0.55 1.30
N LEU A 197 -14.86 1.61 1.04
CA LEU A 197 -13.57 1.85 1.69
C LEU A 197 -13.75 2.05 3.20
N LEU A 198 -14.60 2.99 3.60
CA LEU A 198 -14.84 3.30 5.01
C LEU A 198 -15.43 2.10 5.75
N GLY A 199 -16.33 1.35 5.10
CA GLY A 199 -16.88 0.11 5.64
C GLY A 199 -15.79 -0.93 5.90
N SER A 200 -14.88 -1.13 4.95
CA SER A 200 -13.75 -2.06 5.11
C SER A 200 -12.78 -1.62 6.20
N VAL A 201 -12.43 -0.33 6.27
CA VAL A 201 -11.57 0.21 7.34
C VAL A 201 -12.24 0.07 8.72
N ALA A 202 -13.52 0.41 8.83
CA ALA A 202 -14.27 0.28 10.07
C ALA A 202 -14.38 -1.18 10.51
N PHE A 203 -14.63 -2.10 9.57
CA PHE A 203 -14.71 -3.53 9.84
C PHE A 203 -13.40 -4.07 10.41
N VAL A 204 -12.28 -3.77 9.73
CA VAL A 204 -10.95 -4.19 10.18
C VAL A 204 -10.69 -3.62 11.57
N ARG A 205 -10.93 -2.33 11.80
CA ARG A 205 -10.66 -1.72 13.11
C ARG A 205 -11.57 -2.21 14.23
N ALA A 206 -12.82 -2.58 13.93
CA ALA A 206 -13.74 -3.13 14.91
C ALA A 206 -13.42 -4.59 15.30
N ARG A 207 -12.65 -5.31 14.46
CA ARG A 207 -12.43 -6.77 14.61
C ARG A 207 -10.98 -7.22 14.71
N HIS A 208 -10.01 -6.44 14.22
CA HIS A 208 -8.66 -6.47 14.76
C HIS A 208 -8.75 -6.00 16.21
N GLY A 209 -8.07 -6.69 17.14
CA GLY A 209 -8.07 -6.41 18.58
C GLY A 209 -7.45 -5.05 18.96
N PHE A 210 -7.90 -3.97 18.33
CA PHE A 210 -7.59 -2.60 18.67
C PHE A 210 -8.10 -2.32 20.08
N GLY A 211 -7.16 -2.18 21.02
CA GLY A 211 -7.43 -1.78 22.41
C GLY A 211 -7.24 -2.86 23.46
N LEU A 212 -6.81 -4.08 23.12
CA LEU A 212 -6.63 -5.15 24.11
C LEU A 212 -5.18 -5.45 24.49
N GLY A 213 -4.18 -4.96 23.74
CA GLY A 213 -2.76 -5.25 24.03
C GLY A 213 -2.42 -6.75 24.00
N LEU A 214 -3.32 -7.57 23.45
CA LEU A 214 -3.26 -9.02 23.43
C LEU A 214 -3.38 -9.50 21.99
N LEU A 215 -2.55 -10.49 21.63
CA LEU A 215 -2.72 -11.24 20.39
C LEU A 215 -4.08 -11.96 20.44
N ARG A 216 -4.78 -12.10 19.31
CA ARG A 216 -6.08 -12.82 19.25
C ARG A 216 -6.01 -14.24 19.84
N SER A 217 -4.85 -14.90 19.73
CA SER A 217 -4.58 -16.19 20.39
C SER A 217 -4.72 -16.13 21.91
N GLN A 218 -4.36 -15.01 22.54
CA GLN A 218 -4.44 -14.79 23.99
C GLN A 218 -5.86 -14.41 24.44
N LEU A 219 -6.67 -13.78 23.57
CA LEU A 219 -8.07 -13.48 23.86
C LEU A 219 -8.97 -14.72 23.79
N LEU A 220 -8.68 -15.64 22.87
CA LEU A 220 -9.35 -16.93 22.78
C LEU A 220 -9.02 -17.87 23.95
N GLU A 221 -7.89 -17.66 24.62
CA GLU A 221 -7.49 -18.41 25.81
C GLU A 221 -8.13 -17.90 27.11
N GLN A 222 -8.62 -16.65 27.16
CA GLN A 222 -9.09 -16.05 28.42
C GLN A 222 -10.60 -16.07 28.63
N GLU A 223 -11.44 -16.01 27.61
CA GLU A 223 -12.89 -15.86 27.83
C GLU A 223 -13.68 -16.76 26.89
N GLY A 224 -14.33 -17.77 27.49
CA GLY A 224 -15.41 -18.49 26.84
C GLY A 224 -16.50 -17.50 26.43
N GLU A 225 -16.87 -17.54 25.16
CA GLU A 225 -18.14 -17.11 24.59
C GLU A 225 -18.82 -15.89 25.26
N ASP A 226 -18.41 -14.68 24.89
CA ASP A 226 -19.40 -13.61 24.64
C ASP A 226 -18.86 -12.61 23.61
N GLU A 227 -19.15 -12.88 22.33
CA GLU A 227 -18.81 -11.98 21.24
C GLU A 227 -19.57 -10.66 21.42
N LEU A 228 -18.87 -9.59 21.81
CA LEU A 228 -19.39 -8.21 21.74
C LEU A 228 -20.15 -7.99 20.42
N THR A 229 -21.41 -7.55 20.51
CA THR A 229 -22.23 -7.32 19.32
C THR A 229 -21.57 -6.30 18.38
N PRO A 230 -21.77 -6.40 17.06
CA PRO A 230 -21.16 -5.48 16.08
C PRO A 230 -21.40 -4.00 16.42
N GLU A 231 -22.57 -3.67 16.96
CA GLU A 231 -22.95 -2.33 17.42
C GLU A 231 -22.10 -1.87 18.61
N ALA A 232 -21.86 -2.76 19.58
CA ALA A 232 -21.01 -2.46 20.73
C ALA A 232 -19.55 -2.23 20.31
N ARG A 233 -19.05 -2.95 19.30
CA ARG A 233 -17.71 -2.74 18.73
C ARG A 233 -17.61 -1.39 18.00
N LEU A 234 -18.63 -1.01 17.24
CA LEU A 234 -18.68 0.28 16.54
C LEU A 234 -18.76 1.46 17.52
N VAL A 235 -19.59 1.38 18.55
CA VAL A 235 -19.68 2.41 19.60
C VAL A 235 -18.34 2.60 20.30
N ARG A 236 -17.65 1.50 20.63
CA ARG A 236 -16.34 1.55 21.27
C ARG A 236 -15.28 2.14 20.34
N LEU A 237 -15.33 1.84 19.03
CA LEU A 237 -14.48 2.45 18.01
C LEU A 237 -14.67 3.98 17.93
N LEU A 238 -15.93 4.44 17.92
CA LEU A 238 -16.24 5.87 17.91
C LEU A 238 -15.72 6.57 19.18
N GLN A 239 -15.87 5.94 20.34
CA GLN A 239 -15.35 6.45 21.62
C GLN A 239 -13.82 6.54 21.63
N VAL A 240 -13.11 5.55 21.08
CA VAL A 240 -11.63 5.56 20.97
C VAL A 240 -11.14 6.67 20.03
N GLN A 241 -11.94 7.04 19.03
CA GLN A 241 -11.68 8.19 18.15
C GLN A 241 -12.13 9.53 18.75
N TRP A 242 -12.43 9.57 20.06
CA TRP A 242 -12.90 10.76 20.78
C TRP A 242 -14.22 11.34 20.25
N ILE A 243 -15.00 10.55 19.51
CA ILE A 243 -16.34 10.94 19.08
C ILE A 243 -17.29 10.64 20.23
N ALA A 244 -17.97 11.67 20.72
CA ALA A 244 -18.94 11.54 21.79
C ALA A 244 -20.15 10.72 21.32
N THR A 245 -20.25 9.45 21.71
CA THR A 245 -21.42 8.59 21.44
C THR A 245 -22.55 8.81 22.46
N GLY A 246 -22.52 9.93 23.19
CA GLY A 246 -23.54 10.29 24.16
C GLY A 246 -24.85 10.69 23.48
N LYS A 247 -25.84 9.80 23.60
CA LYS A 247 -27.27 9.92 23.22
C LYS A 247 -27.62 9.60 21.76
N VAL A 248 -27.78 8.30 21.49
CA VAL A 248 -28.96 7.84 20.74
C VAL A 248 -29.85 7.17 21.78
N ARG A 249 -30.98 7.79 22.07
CA ARG A 249 -32.06 7.23 22.89
C ARG A 249 -33.11 6.67 21.96
#